data_AF-A0A124GFX8-F1
#
_entry.id   AF-A0A124GFX8-F1
#
_cell.length_a   1.000
_cell.length_b   1.000
_cell.length_c   1.000
_cell.angle_alpha   90.00
_cell.angle_beta   90.00
_cell.angle_gamma   90.00
#
_symmetry.space_group_name_H-M   'P 1'
#
loop_
_entity.id
_entity.type
_entity.pdbx_description
1 polymer ?
#
loop_
_entity_poly.entity_id
_entity_poly.type
_entity_poly.pdbx_seq_one_letter_code
_entity_poly.pdbx_strand_id
1 'polypeptide(L)' 'MTIDWNDLSAQEQTALKRMNRGRYPDLDETLAKRLIVLGLAQERASGIGISRAGRELVIDVLLRARPDRP' A
#
# COMPACT_ATOMS: atom_id res chain seq x y z
N MET A 1 -14.16 -0.99 -9.20
CA MET A 1 -13.98 0.37 -8.66
C MET A 1 -12.50 0.60 -8.49
N THR A 2 -11.97 1.70 -9.00
CA THR A 2 -10.56 2.10 -8.79
C THR A 2 -10.50 2.85 -7.46
N ILE A 3 -9.59 2.47 -6.56
CA ILE A 3 -9.40 3.13 -5.27
C ILE A 3 -8.33 4.21 -5.44
N ASP A 4 -8.67 5.46 -5.12
CA ASP A 4 -7.72 6.57 -5.11
C ASP A 4 -7.01 6.68 -3.76
N TRP A 5 -5.84 7.33 -3.76
CA TRP A 5 -5.02 7.47 -2.55
C TRP A 5 -5.78 8.17 -1.40
N ASN A 6 -6.62 9.14 -1.74
CA ASN A 6 -7.38 9.93 -0.76
C ASN A 6 -8.59 9.18 -0.19
N ASP A 7 -8.98 8.06 -0.78
CA ASP A 7 -10.04 7.19 -0.25
C ASP A 7 -9.54 6.32 0.91
N LEU A 8 -8.22 6.21 1.06
CA LEU A 8 -7.57 5.42 2.10
C LEU A 8 -7.42 6.23 3.39
N SER A 9 -7.65 5.58 4.52
CA SER A 9 -7.30 6.10 5.83
C SER A 9 -5.78 6.29 5.97
N ALA A 10 -5.36 7.15 6.90
CA ALA A 10 -3.94 7.39 7.18
C ALA A 10 -3.18 6.09 7.55
N GLN A 11 -3.85 5.14 8.20
CA GLN A 11 -3.27 3.84 8.57
C GLN A 11 -3.03 2.97 7.33
N GLU A 12 -4.02 2.87 6.43
CA GLU A 12 -3.90 2.15 5.15
C GLU A 12 -2.79 2.75 4.28
N GLN A 13 -2.76 4.08 4.16
CA GLN A 13 -1.69 4.80 3.47
C GLN A 13 -0.30 4.51 4.03
N THR A 14 -0.16 4.54 5.36
CA THR A 14 1.10 4.27 6.05
C THR A 14 1.55 2.82 5.85
N ALA A 15 0.62 1.88 5.95
CA ALA A 15 0.90 0.47 5.71
C ALA A 15 1.38 0.22 4.28
N LEU A 16 0.70 0.77 3.27
CA LEU A 16 1.13 0.62 1.87
C LEU A 16 2.53 1.22 1.62
N LYS A 17 2.82 2.40 2.17
CA LYS A 17 4.17 3.00 2.11
C LYS A 17 5.22 2.10 2.78
N ARG A 18 4.90 1.48 3.92
CA ARG A 18 5.81 0.56 4.62
C ARG A 18 6.04 -0.72 3.83
N MET A 19 4.97 -1.35 3.32
CA MET A 19 5.02 -2.57 2.53
C MET A 19 5.75 -2.38 1.20
N ASN A 20 5.67 -1.19 0.60
CA ASN A 20 6.45 -0.84 -0.59
C ASN A 20 7.97 -0.81 -0.32
N ARG A 21 8.39 -0.56 0.93
CA ARG A 21 9.80 -0.56 1.34
C ARG A 21 10.33 -1.95 1.72
N GLY A 22 9.46 -2.95 1.86
CA GLY A 22 9.83 -4.31 2.26
C GLY A 22 8.81 -4.96 3.18
N ARG A 23 9.21 -6.06 3.83
CA ARG A 23 8.34 -6.82 4.75
C ARG A 23 7.82 -5.93 5.88
N TYR A 24 6.54 -6.09 6.20
CA TYR A 24 5.89 -5.42 7.34
C TYR A 24 5.40 -6.45 8.36
N PRO A 25 6.26 -6.85 9.33
CA PRO A 25 5.91 -7.89 10.30
C PRO A 25 4.83 -7.46 11.30
N ASP A 26 4.79 -6.18 11.66
CA ASP A 26 3.83 -5.62 12.63
C ASP A 26 2.56 -5.08 11.95
N LEU A 27 2.22 -5.61 10.77
CA LEU A 27 0.99 -5.22 10.08
C LEU A 27 -0.21 -5.82 10.83
N ASP A 28 -1.08 -4.95 11.32
CA ASP A 28 -2.33 -5.35 11.96
C ASP A 28 -3.18 -6.23 11.03
N GLU A 29 -3.76 -7.30 11.59
CA GLU A 29 -4.51 -8.29 10.82
C GLU A 29 -5.78 -7.71 10.17
N THR A 30 -6.47 -6.80 10.87
CA THR A 30 -7.67 -6.14 10.35
C THR A 30 -7.30 -5.22 9.20
N LEU A 31 -6.23 -4.45 9.36
CA LEU A 31 -5.68 -3.60 8.31
C LEU A 31 -5.24 -4.43 7.09
N ALA A 32 -4.58 -5.56 7.32
CA ALA A 32 -4.14 -6.45 6.26
C ALA A 32 -5.32 -7.02 5.45
N LYS A 33 -6.33 -7.56 6.13
CA LYS A 33 -7.56 -8.06 5.51
C LYS A 33 -8.24 -6.98 4.68
N ARG A 34 -8.31 -5.75 5.20
CA ARG A 34 -8.92 -4.64 4.48
C ARG A 34 -8.14 -4.27 3.21
N LEU A 35 -6.82 -4.19 3.28
CA LEU A 35 -5.98 -3.94 2.10
C LEU A 35 -6.08 -5.06 1.06
N ILE A 36 -6.27 -6.31 1.49
CA ILE A 36 -6.51 -7.45 0.59
C ILE A 36 -7.87 -7.31 -0.11
N VAL A 37 -8.94 -6.98 0.63
CA VAL A 37 -10.28 -6.74 0.06
C VAL A 37 -10.27 -5.60 -0.96
N LEU A 38 -9.49 -4.55 -0.70
CA LEU A 38 -9.29 -3.43 -1.62
C LEU A 38 -8.40 -3.78 -2.83
N GLY A 39 -7.80 -4.98 -2.87
CA GLY A 39 -6.89 -5.41 -3.92
C GLY A 39 -5.50 -4.74 -3.89
N LEU A 40 -5.15 -4.06 -2.79
CA LEU A 40 -3.89 -3.31 -2.62
C LEU A 40 -2.82 -4.13 -1.89
N ALA A 41 -3.21 -5.21 -1.23
CA ALA A 41 -2.33 -6.22 -0.66
C ALA A 41 -2.75 -7.62 -1.14
N GLN A 42 -1.87 -8.60 -0.94
CA GLN A 42 -2.12 -10.00 -1.25
C GLN A 42 -1.38 -10.91 -0.28
N GLU A 43 -1.97 -12.07 0.00
CA GLU A 43 -1.28 -13.16 0.68
C GLU A 43 -0.24 -13.80 -0.23
N ARG A 44 0.90 -14.19 0.35
CA ARG A 44 1.98 -14.90 -0.32
C ARG A 44 2.56 -15.93 0.65
N ALA A 45 3.34 -16.88 0.14
CA ALA A 45 4.02 -17.88 0.97
C ALA A 45 4.94 -17.25 2.04
N SER A 46 5.46 -16.04 1.80
CA SER A 46 6.31 -15.29 2.73
C SER A 46 5.54 -14.35 3.68
N GLY A 47 4.21 -14.37 3.63
CA GLY A 47 3.31 -13.48 4.37
C GLY A 47 2.61 -12.45 3.48
N ILE A 48 1.98 -11.47 4.11
CA ILE A 48 1.20 -10.45 3.41
C ILE A 48 2.14 -9.42 2.78
N GLY A 49 1.95 -9.17 1.48
CA GLY A 49 2.76 -8.25 0.70
C GLY A 49 1.91 -7.29 -0.12
N ILE A 50 2.52 -6.20 -0.59
CA ILE A 50 1.84 -5.23 -1.45
C ILE A 50 1.51 -5.88 -2.80
N SER A 51 0.33 -5.60 -3.32
CA SER A 51 -0.06 -6.01 -4.66
C SER A 51 0.57 -5.09 -5.71
N ARG A 52 0.44 -5.44 -7.00
CA ARG A 52 0.86 -4.55 -8.08
C ARG A 52 0.11 -3.20 -8.03
N ALA A 53 -1.22 -3.25 -7.89
CA ALA A 53 -2.05 -2.05 -7.83
C ALA A 53 -1.70 -1.17 -6.62
N GLY A 54 -1.51 -1.78 -5.44
CA GLY A 54 -1.06 -1.04 -4.26
C GLY A 54 0.30 -0.37 -4.45
N ARG A 55 1.22 -1.04 -5.15
CA ARG A 55 2.55 -0.49 -5.44
C ARG A 55 2.50 0.67 -6.42
N GLU A 56 1.73 0.55 -7.50
CA GLU A 56 1.50 1.63 -8.47
C GLU A 56 0.91 2.88 -7.76
N LEU A 57 -0.11 2.69 -6.92
CA LEU A 57 -0.73 3.76 -6.15
C LEU A 57 0.27 4.49 -5.22
N VAL A 58 1.12 3.74 -4.51
CA VAL A 58 2.16 4.34 -3.65
C VAL A 58 3.21 5.09 -4.47
N ILE A 59 3.64 4.53 -5.61
CA ILE A 59 4.65 5.17 -6.47
C ILE A 59 4.13 6.49 -7.00
N ASP A 60 2.89 6.54 -7.50
CA ASP A 60 2.30 7.77 -8.02
C ASP A 60 2.27 8.88 -6.97
N VAL A 61 1.92 8.53 -5.73
CA VAL A 61 1.91 9.46 -4.60
C VAL A 61 3.31 9.94 -4.25
N LEU A 62 4.30 9.04 -4.21
CA LEU A 62 5.69 9.39 -3.89
C LEU A 62 6.32 10.26 -4.99
N LEU A 63 5.95 10.03 -6.26
CA LEU A 63 6.40 10.85 -7.39
C LEU A 63 5.77 12.24 -7.34
N ARG A 64 4.45 12.34 -7.10
CA ARG A 64 3.77 13.64 -6.96
C ARG A 64 4.25 14.44 -5.74
N ALA A 65 4.66 13.76 -4.67
CA ALA A 65 5.23 14.37 -3.48
C ALA A 65 6.71 14.79 -3.65
N ARG A 66 7.34 14.52 -4.80
CA ARG A 66 8.65 15.05 -5.17
C ARG A 66 8.44 16.19 -6.18
N PRO A 67 8.44 17.46 -5.74
CA PRO A 67 8.33 18.59 -6.65
C PRO A 67 9.56 18.77 -7.56
N ASP A 68 10.62 18.00 -7.35
CA ASP A 68 11.86 18.12 -8.09
C ASP A 68 12.37 16.75 -8.56
N ARG A 69 12.33 16.56 -9.87
CA ARG A 69 13.42 15.89 -10.58
C ARG A 69 13.62 16.62 -11.91
N PRO A 70 14.80 17.22 -12.18
CA PRO A 70 15.16 17.65 -13.52
C PRO A 70 15.23 16.45 -14.48
#